data_AF-A0A8J8GZL0-F1
#
_entry.id   AF-A0A8J8GZL0-F1
#
_cell.length_a   1.000
_cell.length_b   1.000
_cell.length_c   1.000
_cell.angle_alpha   90.00
_cell.angle_beta   90.00
_cell.angle_gamma   90.00
#
_symmetry.space_group_name_H-M   'P 1'
#
loop_
_entity.id
_entity.type
_entity.pdbx_description
1 polymer ?
#
loop_
_entity_poly.entity_id
_entity_poly.type
_entity_poly.pdbx_seq_one_letter_code
_entity_poly.pdbx_strand_id
1 'polypeptide(L)'
;MRKALSVTSGVLLAVFALQFAFAAVGAFTKPADDSAYSLHRINGSVVIPVLILLMTLFAALAKAPGKLIGMAILPLGLVVLQPVLAGIANGLTDDGGATSTVGLIIGALHAINAIIMVHFVVGVMRGAQKLGQPVEAA
;
A
#
# COMPACT_ATOMS: atom_id res chain seq x y z
N MET A 1 16.18 3.05 -16.50
CA MET A 1 15.04 2.97 -15.56
C MET A 1 15.32 2.29 -14.21
N ARG A 2 16.48 1.64 -14.00
CA ARG A 2 16.81 0.99 -12.70
C ARG A 2 16.82 1.96 -11.51
N LYS A 3 17.44 3.15 -11.66
CA LYS A 3 17.38 4.22 -10.65
C LYS A 3 15.94 4.66 -10.36
N ALA A 4 15.14 4.91 -11.41
CA ALA A 4 13.74 5.31 -11.26
C ALA A 4 12.91 4.25 -10.52
N LEU A 5 13.11 2.96 -10.82
CA LEU A 5 12.49 1.85 -10.09
C LEU A 5 12.88 1.86 -8.60
N SER A 6 14.17 1.99 -8.30
CA SER A 6 14.67 2.04 -6.92
C SER A 6 14.08 3.23 -6.15
N VAL A 7 14.12 4.44 -6.72
CA VAL A 7 13.55 5.65 -6.10
C VAL A 7 12.05 5.49 -5.89
N THR A 8 11.31 5.04 -6.91
CA THR A 8 9.84 4.91 -6.82
C THR A 8 9.43 3.86 -5.79
N SER A 9 10.15 2.73 -5.71
CA SER A 9 9.90 1.72 -4.67
C SER A 9 10.17 2.24 -3.25
N GLY A 10 11.20 3.09 -3.07
CA GLY A 10 11.49 3.74 -1.80
C GLY A 10 10.44 4.80 -1.42
N VAL A 11 10.00 5.62 -2.39
CA VAL A 11 8.92 6.60 -2.20
C VAL A 11 7.61 5.89 -1.85
N LEU A 12 7.27 4.81 -2.55
CA LEU A 12 6.07 4.02 -2.25
C LEU A 12 6.12 3.43 -0.83
N LEU A 13 7.29 2.93 -0.40
CA LEU A 13 7.47 2.46 0.98
C LEU A 13 7.25 3.57 2.01
N ALA A 14 7.80 4.77 1.78
CA ALA A 14 7.58 5.93 2.65
C ALA A 14 6.10 6.33 2.70
N VAL A 15 5.41 6.30 1.56
CA VAL A 15 3.99 6.60 1.48
C VAL A 15 3.13 5.56 2.21
N PHE A 16 3.52 4.28 2.22
CA PHE A 16 2.89 3.28 3.08
C PHE A 16 3.11 3.55 4.57
N ALA A 17 4.29 4.01 4.98
CA ALA A 17 4.53 4.40 6.37
C ALA A 17 3.61 5.57 6.77
N LEU A 18 3.48 6.57 5.89
CA LEU A 18 2.53 7.67 6.08
C LEU A 18 1.07 7.18 6.11
N GLN A 19 0.72 6.15 5.35
CA GLN A 19 -0.63 5.58 5.36
C GLN A 19 -1.05 5.10 6.76
N PHE A 20 -0.15 4.43 7.48
CA PHE A 20 -0.40 3.99 8.86
C PHE A 20 -0.48 5.16 9.82
N ALA A 21 0.38 6.17 9.66
CA ALA A 21 0.30 7.40 10.44
C ALA A 21 -1.03 8.14 10.23
N PHE A 22 -1.49 8.26 8.97
CA PHE A 22 -2.78 8.87 8.65
C PHE A 22 -3.96 8.06 9.18
N ALA A 23 -3.87 6.72 9.19
CA ALA A 23 -4.88 5.87 9.83
C ALA A 23 -4.97 6.15 11.34
N ALA A 24 -3.82 6.27 12.01
CA ALA A 24 -3.75 6.60 13.42
C ALA A 24 -4.30 8.00 13.71
N VAL A 25 -3.93 9.01 12.91
CA VAL A 25 -4.49 10.36 13.00
C VAL A 25 -6.01 10.33 12.92
N GLY A 26 -6.58 9.61 11.95
CA GLY A 26 -8.03 9.44 11.84
C GLY A 26 -8.64 8.79 13.08
N ALA A 27 -8.02 7.72 13.59
CA ALA A 27 -8.49 6.98 14.75
C ALA A 27 -8.45 7.76 16.08
N PHE A 28 -7.52 8.71 16.22
CA PHE A 28 -7.33 9.48 17.45
C PHE A 28 -7.94 10.90 17.39
N THR A 29 -8.42 11.35 16.23
CA THR A 29 -9.04 12.68 16.08
C THR A 29 -10.47 12.68 16.62
N LYS A 30 -10.86 13.77 17.32
CA LYS A 30 -12.23 13.98 17.82
C LYS A 30 -12.79 15.33 17.32
N PRO A 31 -14.08 15.41 16.95
CA PRO A 31 -15.03 14.30 16.85
C PRO A 31 -14.60 13.29 15.78
N ALA A 32 -14.96 12.02 15.97
CA ALA A 32 -14.61 10.94 15.05
C ALA A 32 -15.61 10.96 13.89
N ASP A 33 -15.31 11.74 12.86
CA ASP A 33 -16.08 11.82 11.62
C ASP A 33 -15.26 11.40 10.39
N ASP A 34 -15.92 11.23 9.25
CA ASP A 34 -15.29 10.78 7.99
C ASP A 34 -14.21 11.73 7.46
N SER A 35 -14.19 12.98 7.92
CA SER A 35 -13.20 13.98 7.53
C SER A 35 -11.85 13.74 8.22
N ALA A 36 -11.86 13.15 9.42
CA ALA A 36 -10.66 12.76 10.16
C ALA A 36 -9.77 11.77 9.39
N TYR A 37 -10.37 10.95 8.53
CA TYR A 37 -9.67 9.98 7.68
C TYR A 37 -9.36 10.50 6.27
N SER A 38 -9.58 11.78 5.97
CA SER A 38 -9.39 12.35 4.63
C SER A 38 -8.00 12.08 4.04
N LEU A 39 -6.94 12.31 4.80
CA LEU A 39 -5.57 12.05 4.37
C LEU A 39 -5.31 10.55 4.13
N HIS A 40 -5.80 9.68 5.02
CA HIS A 40 -5.69 8.23 4.87
C HIS A 40 -6.41 7.76 3.59
N ARG A 41 -7.60 8.31 3.33
CA ARG A 41 -8.40 7.99 2.15
C ARG A 41 -7.72 8.43 0.87
N ILE A 42 -7.31 9.71 0.76
CA ILE A 42 -6.65 10.25 -0.43
C ILE A 42 -5.36 9.47 -0.73
N ASN A 43 -4.55 9.22 0.29
CA ASN A 43 -3.28 8.52 0.10
C ASN A 43 -3.50 7.06 -0.32
N GLY A 44 -4.46 6.36 0.30
CA GLY A 44 -4.81 4.98 -0.02
C GLY A 44 -5.52 4.78 -1.37
N SER A 45 -6.37 5.73 -1.79
CA SER A 45 -7.19 5.60 -2.99
C SER A 45 -6.59 6.25 -4.24
N VAL A 46 -5.61 7.15 -4.09
CA VAL A 46 -5.00 7.88 -5.22
C VAL A 46 -3.49 7.72 -5.26
N VAL A 47 -2.79 8.12 -4.20
CA VAL A 47 -1.32 8.22 -4.21
C VAL A 47 -0.66 6.84 -4.33
N ILE A 48 -1.03 5.90 -3.46
CA ILE A 48 -0.50 4.53 -3.46
C ILE A 48 -0.76 3.82 -4.81
N PRO A 49 -2.00 3.78 -5.35
CA PRO A 49 -2.27 3.13 -6.63
C PRO A 49 -1.44 3.71 -7.79
N VAL A 50 -1.33 5.04 -7.88
CA VAL A 50 -0.53 5.71 -8.92
C VAL A 50 0.95 5.30 -8.80
N LEU A 51 1.50 5.29 -7.59
CA LEU A 51 2.89 4.88 -7.36
C LEU A 51 3.12 3.39 -7.64
N ILE A 52 2.14 2.52 -7.40
CA ILE A 52 2.21 1.10 -7.80
C ILE A 52 2.29 0.96 -9.32
N LEU A 53 1.47 1.71 -10.06
CA LEU A 53 1.51 1.73 -11.52
C LEU A 53 2.86 2.24 -12.04
N LEU A 54 3.39 3.33 -11.47
CA LEU A 54 4.71 3.85 -11.82
C LEU A 54 5.84 2.86 -11.50
N MET A 55 5.81 2.24 -10.31
CA MET A 55 6.77 1.21 -9.92
C MET A 55 6.74 0.04 -10.92
N THR A 56 5.55 -0.42 -11.31
CA THR A 56 5.38 -1.51 -12.28
C THR A 56 5.92 -1.12 -13.66
N LEU A 57 5.57 0.08 -14.13
CA LEU A 57 6.07 0.62 -15.39
C LEU A 57 7.61 0.68 -15.39
N PHE A 58 8.22 1.19 -14.32
CA PHE A 58 9.66 1.28 -14.22
C PHE A 58 10.34 -0.08 -14.08
N ALA A 59 9.69 -1.07 -13.48
CA ALA A 59 10.17 -2.45 -13.48
C ALA A 59 10.23 -3.02 -14.90
N ALA A 60 9.16 -2.84 -15.68
CA ALA A 60 9.10 -3.26 -17.08
C ALA A 60 10.16 -2.53 -17.94
N LEU A 61 10.23 -1.19 -17.85
CA LEU A 61 11.19 -0.39 -18.62
C LEU A 61 12.65 -0.59 -18.16
N ALA A 62 12.88 -1.07 -16.93
CA ALA A 62 14.20 -1.47 -16.46
C ALA A 62 14.63 -2.85 -16.98
N LYS A 63 13.77 -3.54 -17.73
CA LYS A 63 13.94 -4.93 -18.17
C LYS A 63 14.21 -5.85 -16.98
N ALA A 64 13.48 -5.64 -15.89
CA ALA A 64 13.59 -6.48 -14.71
C ALA A 64 13.10 -7.92 -15.01
N PRO A 65 13.56 -8.93 -14.26
CA PRO A 65 13.04 -10.29 -14.39
C PRO A 65 11.53 -10.32 -14.20
N GLY A 66 10.83 -11.19 -14.95
CA GLY A 66 9.36 -11.28 -14.91
C GLY A 66 8.79 -11.47 -13.50
N LYS A 67 9.49 -12.22 -12.63
CA LYS A 67 9.14 -12.35 -11.21
C LYS A 67 9.09 -11.01 -10.48
N LEU A 68 10.05 -10.10 -10.73
CA LEU A 68 10.09 -8.79 -10.09
C LEU A 68 8.98 -7.86 -10.61
N ILE A 69 8.65 -7.96 -11.90
CA ILE A 69 7.51 -7.24 -12.50
C ILE A 69 6.20 -7.74 -11.90
N GLY A 70 6.04 -9.07 -11.76
CA GLY A 70 4.89 -9.69 -11.10
C GLY A 70 4.73 -9.20 -9.65
N MET A 71 5.82 -9.15 -8.89
CA MET A 71 5.81 -8.59 -7.53
C MET A 71 5.44 -7.09 -7.51
N ALA A 72 5.77 -6.33 -8.56
CA ALA A 72 5.46 -4.91 -8.63
C ALA A 72 3.97 -4.63 -8.92
N ILE A 73 3.32 -5.46 -9.74
CA ILE A 73 1.90 -5.28 -10.09
C ILE A 73 0.93 -5.88 -9.06
N LEU A 74 1.34 -6.93 -8.34
CA LEU A 74 0.48 -7.65 -7.41
C LEU A 74 -0.18 -6.75 -6.33
N PRO A 75 0.52 -5.75 -5.74
CA PRO A 75 -0.11 -4.79 -4.84
C PRO A 75 -1.30 -4.03 -5.43
N LEU A 76 -1.41 -3.88 -6.76
CA LEU A 76 -2.55 -3.21 -7.38
C LEU A 76 -3.85 -3.98 -7.15
N GLY A 77 -3.82 -5.31 -7.23
CA GLY A 77 -4.98 -6.15 -6.91
C GLY A 77 -5.36 -6.04 -5.44
N LEU A 78 -4.36 -6.01 -4.55
CA LEU A 78 -4.59 -5.88 -3.11
C LEU A 78 -5.10 -4.49 -2.72
N VAL A 79 -4.68 -3.42 -3.42
CA VAL A 79 -5.25 -2.06 -3.28
C VAL A 79 -6.75 -2.08 -3.54
N VAL A 80 -7.23 -2.77 -4.58
CA VAL A 80 -8.65 -2.82 -4.93
C VAL A 80 -9.47 -3.51 -3.83
N LEU A 81 -8.87 -4.48 -3.13
CA LEU A 81 -9.50 -5.15 -1.99
C LEU A 81 -9.65 -4.24 -0.76
N GLN A 82 -8.81 -3.22 -0.60
CA GLN A 82 -8.82 -2.32 0.56
C GLN A 82 -10.18 -1.63 0.81
N PRO A 83 -10.79 -0.91 -0.15
CA PRO A 83 -12.08 -0.26 0.06
C PRO A 83 -13.23 -1.26 0.27
N VAL A 84 -13.13 -2.48 -0.26
CA VAL A 84 -14.13 -3.54 -0.02
C VAL A 84 -14.10 -3.96 1.45
N LEU A 85 -12.92 -4.25 2.00
CA LEU A 85 -12.78 -4.62 3.42
C LEU A 85 -13.21 -3.47 4.33
N ALA A 86 -12.80 -2.24 4.04
CA ALA A 86 -13.20 -1.06 4.81
C ALA A 86 -14.72 -0.83 4.76
N GLY A 87 -15.34 -0.93 3.58
CA GLY A 87 -16.77 -0.76 3.40
C GLY A 87 -17.60 -1.79 4.14
N ILE A 88 -17.18 -3.07 4.13
CA ILE A 88 -17.86 -4.13 4.89
C ILE A 88 -17.70 -3.90 6.40
N ALA A 89 -16.51 -3.54 6.89
CA ALA A 89 -16.30 -3.24 8.30
C ALA A 89 -17.18 -2.07 8.79
N ASN A 90 -17.25 -1.00 7.99
CA ASN A 90 -18.09 0.16 8.27
C ASN A 90 -19.58 -0.17 8.21
N GLY A 91 -20.02 -0.99 7.24
CA GLY A 91 -21.41 -1.46 7.16
C GLY A 91 -21.85 -2.37 8.32
N LEU A 92 -20.91 -2.81 9.16
CA LEU A 92 -21.12 -3.59 10.37
C LEU A 92 -20.95 -2.74 11.66
N THR A 93 -21.02 -1.42 11.52
CA THR A 93 -21.02 -0.43 12.60
C THR A 93 -22.42 0.16 12.74
N ASP A 94 -22.92 0.25 13.98
CA ASP A 94 -24.25 0.81 14.25
C ASP A 94 -24.26 2.35 14.28
N ASP A 95 -25.45 2.94 14.38
CA ASP A 95 -25.64 4.40 14.44
C ASP A 95 -24.99 5.05 15.69
N GLY A 96 -24.68 4.25 16.71
CA GLY A 96 -23.94 4.66 17.90
C GLY A 96 -22.41 4.62 17.73
N GLY A 97 -21.92 4.17 16.57
CA GLY A 97 -20.50 4.02 16.27
C GLY A 97 -19.87 2.73 16.80
N ALA A 98 -20.65 1.78 17.33
CA ALA A 98 -20.14 0.52 17.80
C ALA A 98 -20.00 -0.49 16.64
N THR A 99 -18.77 -0.90 16.35
CA THR A 99 -18.49 -1.92 15.34
C THR A 99 -18.64 -3.32 15.95
N SER A 100 -19.40 -4.19 15.29
CA SER A 100 -19.54 -5.59 15.70
C SER A 100 -18.20 -6.35 15.68
N THR A 101 -18.10 -7.47 16.41
CA THR A 101 -16.91 -8.34 16.40
C THR A 101 -16.51 -8.77 14.99
N VAL A 102 -17.48 -9.11 14.15
CA VAL A 102 -17.22 -9.48 12.74
C VAL A 102 -16.67 -8.29 11.97
N GLY A 103 -17.23 -7.09 12.16
CA GLY A 103 -16.72 -5.85 11.58
C GLY A 103 -15.28 -5.55 12.01
N LEU A 104 -14.94 -5.76 13.29
CA LEU A 104 -13.58 -5.59 13.80
C LEU A 104 -12.60 -6.58 13.18
N ILE A 105 -12.99 -7.84 13.01
CA ILE A 105 -12.17 -8.85 12.32
C ILE A 105 -11.91 -8.44 10.87
N ILE A 106 -12.92 -7.94 10.16
CA ILE A 106 -12.77 -7.48 8.78
C ILE A 106 -11.90 -6.21 8.70
N GLY A 107 -12.03 -5.29 9.65
CA GLY A 107 -11.13 -4.14 9.81
C GLY A 107 -9.68 -4.57 10.08
N ALA A 108 -9.47 -5.63 10.86
CA ALA A 108 -8.13 -6.21 11.04
C ALA A 108 -7.58 -6.81 9.75
N LEU A 109 -8.42 -7.49 8.95
CA LEU A 109 -8.02 -7.99 7.63
C LEU A 109 -7.64 -6.86 6.66
N HIS A 110 -8.31 -5.72 6.71
CA HIS A 110 -7.93 -4.52 5.96
C HIS A 110 -6.49 -4.09 6.30
N ALA A 111 -6.17 -3.98 7.60
CA ALA A 111 -4.83 -3.64 8.06
C ALA A 111 -3.78 -4.70 7.66
N ILE A 112 -4.09 -5.99 7.80
CA ILE A 112 -3.20 -7.09 7.41
C ILE A 112 -2.93 -7.08 5.90
N ASN A 113 -3.95 -6.85 5.07
CA ASN A 113 -3.79 -6.72 3.63
C ASN A 113 -2.82 -5.58 3.26
N ALA A 114 -2.85 -4.46 4.00
CA ALA A 114 -1.90 -3.36 3.80
C ALA A 114 -0.46 -3.77 4.15
N ILE A 115 -0.25 -4.56 5.22
CA ILE A 115 1.07 -5.09 5.58
C ILE A 115 1.61 -6.03 4.50
N ILE A 116 0.75 -6.89 3.94
CA ILE A 116 1.11 -7.77 2.82
C ILE A 116 1.57 -6.94 1.61
N MET A 117 0.88 -5.85 1.30
CA MET A 117 1.29 -4.94 0.22
C MET A 117 2.67 -4.32 0.48
N VAL A 118 2.95 -3.89 1.72
CA VAL A 118 4.29 -3.41 2.12
C VAL A 118 5.36 -4.47 1.89
N HIS A 119 5.08 -5.74 2.20
CA HIS A 119 6.01 -6.83 1.96
C HIS A 119 6.42 -6.94 0.48
N PHE A 120 5.45 -6.85 -0.44
CA PHE A 120 5.74 -6.83 -1.88
C PHE A 120 6.60 -5.63 -2.28
N VAL A 121 6.28 -4.42 -1.79
CA VAL A 121 7.04 -3.20 -2.08
C VAL A 121 8.49 -3.31 -1.60
N VAL A 122 8.72 -3.82 -0.38
CA VAL A 122 10.06 -4.08 0.15
C VAL A 122 10.80 -5.11 -0.70
N GLY A 123 10.12 -6.16 -1.15
CA GLY A 123 10.66 -7.15 -2.07
C GLY A 123 11.11 -6.53 -3.41
N VAL A 124 10.29 -5.65 -3.98
CA VAL A 124 10.63 -4.92 -5.21
C VAL A 124 11.81 -3.97 -4.99
N MET A 125 11.83 -3.23 -3.89
CA MET A 125 12.92 -2.31 -3.53
C MET A 125 14.26 -3.05 -3.43
N ARG A 126 14.30 -4.20 -2.73
CA ARG A 126 15.49 -5.05 -2.61
C ARG A 126 15.92 -5.59 -3.98
N GLY A 127 14.96 -6.02 -4.81
CA GLY A 127 15.24 -6.46 -6.19
C GLY A 127 15.81 -5.34 -7.07
N ALA A 128 15.28 -4.12 -6.95
CA ALA A 128 15.73 -2.96 -7.69
C ALA A 128 17.17 -2.56 -7.33
N GLN A 129 17.53 -2.64 -6.04
CA GLN A 129 18.90 -2.39 -5.57
C GLN A 129 19.89 -3.39 -6.17
N LYS A 130 19.55 -4.69 -6.18
CA LYS A 130 20.38 -5.74 -6.80
C LYS A 130 20.60 -5.51 -8.30
N LEU A 131 19.58 -5.05 -9.03
CA LEU A 131 19.73 -4.69 -10.45
C LEU A 131 20.66 -3.50 -10.68
N GLY A 132 20.81 -2.62 -9.68
CA GLY A 132 21.64 -1.42 -9.76
C GLY A 132 23.12 -1.65 -9.42
N GLN A 133 23.47 -2.80 -8.85
CA GLN A 133 24.86 -3.14 -8.52
C GLN A 133 25.66 -3.51 -9.78
N PRO A 134 26.94 -3.09 -9.90
CA PRO A 134 27.84 -3.61 -10.91
C PRO A 134 27.94 -5.14 -10.77
N VAL A 135 27.96 -5.86 -11.89
CA VAL A 135 28.34 -7.28 -11.85
C VAL A 135 29.84 -7.31 -11.56
N GLU A 136 30.24 -7.84 -10.41
CA GLU A 136 31.65 -8.14 -10.16
C GLU A 136 32.12 -9.10 -11.27
N ALA A 137 33.10 -8.67 -12.06
CA ALA A 137 33.72 -9.53 -13.06
C ALA A 137 34.44 -10.66 -12.32
N ALA A 138 33.99 -11.89 -12.57
CA ALA A 138 34.63 -13.11 -12.10
C ALA A 138 35.93 -13.39 -12.88
#